data_AF-A0A7C3GCM0-F1
#
_entry.id   AF-A0A7C3GCM0-F1
#
_cell.length_a   1.000
_cell.length_b   1.000
_cell.length_c   1.000
_cell.angle_alpha   90.00
_cell.angle_beta   90.00
_cell.angle_gamma   90.00
#
_symmetry.space_group_name_H-M   'P 1'
#
loop_
_entity.id
_entity.type
_entity.pdbx_description
1 polymer ?
#
loop_
_entity_poly.entity_id
_entity_poly.type
_entity_poly.pdbx_seq_one_letter_code
_entity_poly.pdbx_strand_id
1 'polypeptide(L)'
;MIKLANECNIEAVHIPMVPGQLHVNLIENMADAIAKMPKPILAHCGVGLRSAMLWSFVHVKDMGVDGVIDAVEDAGYSIEKIRPALEQYASS
;
A
#
# COMPACT_ATOMS: atom_id res chain seq x y z
N MET A 1 -8.78 -12.02 -9.75
CA MET A 1 -7.30 -11.98 -9.64
C MET A 1 -6.75 -13.22 -8.96
N ILE A 2 -7.16 -13.60 -7.74
CA ILE A 2 -6.63 -14.80 -7.04
C ILE A 2 -6.69 -16.07 -7.90
N LYS A 3 -7.83 -16.33 -8.58
CA LYS A 3 -7.96 -17.50 -9.47
C LYS A 3 -6.92 -17.52 -10.59
N LEU A 4 -6.70 -16.39 -11.27
CA LEU A 4 -5.72 -16.26 -12.35
C LEU A 4 -4.28 -16.32 -11.82
N ALA A 5 -4.03 -15.75 -10.64
CA ALA A 5 -2.73 -15.83 -9.99
C ALA A 5 -2.35 -17.29 -9.70
N ASN A 6 -3.29 -18.09 -9.18
CA ASN A 6 -3.08 -19.51 -8.92
C ASN A 6 -2.81 -20.31 -10.20
N GLU A 7 -3.50 -19.98 -11.31
CA GLU A 7 -3.26 -20.60 -12.62
C GLU A 7 -1.84 -20.30 -13.15
N CYS A 8 -1.22 -19.20 -12.70
CA CYS A 8 0.14 -18.81 -13.01
C CYS A 8 1.18 -19.16 -11.91
N ASN A 9 0.79 -19.91 -10.86
CA ASN A 9 1.62 -20.17 -9.68
C ASN A 9 2.15 -18.90 -8.98
N ILE A 10 1.37 -17.81 -9.01
CA ILE A 10 1.65 -16.56 -8.32
C ILE A 10 0.89 -16.59 -6.99
N GLU A 11 1.61 -16.48 -5.87
CA GLU A 11 0.99 -16.32 -4.56
C GLU A 11 0.20 -15.00 -4.52
N ALA A 12 -1.00 -15.03 -3.94
CA ALA A 12 -1.89 -13.87 -3.90
C ALA A 12 -2.51 -13.69 -2.52
N VAL A 13 -2.39 -12.49 -1.96
CA VAL A 13 -3.07 -12.05 -0.74
C VAL A 13 -4.16 -11.05 -1.11
N HIS A 14 -5.35 -11.21 -0.52
CA HIS A 14 -6.47 -10.31 -0.76
C HIS A 14 -6.73 -9.43 0.46
N ILE A 15 -6.47 -8.12 0.31
CA ILE A 15 -6.68 -7.10 1.35
C ILE A 15 -7.82 -6.18 0.87
N PRO A 16 -9.08 -6.43 1.27
CA PRO A 16 -10.21 -5.65 0.80
C PRO A 16 -10.27 -4.29 1.48
N MET A 17 -10.16 -3.21 0.69
CA MET A 17 -10.33 -1.83 1.15
C MET A 17 -11.60 -1.20 0.55
N VAL A 18 -12.53 -0.82 1.43
CA VAL A 18 -13.74 -0.06 1.07
C VAL A 18 -13.35 1.39 0.79
N PRO A 19 -13.91 2.05 -0.24
CA PRO A 19 -13.64 3.47 -0.51
C PRO A 19 -13.87 4.34 0.73
N GLY A 20 -12.90 5.22 1.03
CA GLY A 20 -12.98 6.13 2.18
C GLY A 20 -12.64 5.51 3.53
N GLN A 21 -12.28 4.22 3.59
CA GLN A 21 -11.94 3.53 4.84
C GLN A 21 -10.48 3.07 4.83
N LEU A 22 -9.60 3.90 5.42
CA LEU A 22 -8.24 3.53 5.77
C LEU A 22 -8.19 3.24 7.28
N HIS A 23 -7.98 1.98 7.63
CA HIS A 23 -7.93 1.51 9.02
C HIS A 23 -6.54 0.95 9.33
N VAL A 24 -6.12 1.01 10.59
CA VAL A 24 -4.83 0.47 11.07
C VAL A 24 -4.66 -1.00 10.66
N ASN A 25 -5.70 -1.82 10.82
CA ASN A 25 -5.66 -3.23 10.42
C ASN A 25 -5.34 -3.44 8.93
N LEU A 26 -5.74 -2.51 8.04
CA LEU A 26 -5.39 -2.61 6.62
C LEU A 26 -3.90 -2.33 6.38
N ILE A 27 -3.34 -1.39 7.14
CA ILE A 27 -1.91 -1.07 7.10
C ILE A 27 -1.11 -2.27 7.61
N GLU A 28 -1.51 -2.86 8.74
CA GLU A 28 -0.89 -4.07 9.30
C GLU A 28 -0.97 -5.26 8.34
N ASN A 29 -2.14 -5.54 7.77
CA ASN A 29 -2.31 -6.59 6.76
C ASN A 29 -1.40 -6.38 5.54
N MET A 30 -1.23 -5.13 5.11
CA MET A 30 -0.33 -4.80 4.00
C MET A 30 1.13 -4.99 4.40
N ALA A 31 1.54 -4.54 5.58
CA ALA A 31 2.89 -4.73 6.10
C ALA A 31 3.25 -6.22 6.20
N ASP A 32 2.33 -7.02 6.73
CA ASP A 32 2.46 -8.48 6.83
C ASP A 32 2.61 -9.14 5.46
N ALA A 33 1.81 -8.72 4.48
CA ALA A 33 1.92 -9.22 3.10
C ALA A 33 3.27 -8.85 2.48
N ILE A 34 3.73 -7.61 2.65
CA ILE A 34 5.03 -7.16 2.12
C ILE A 34 6.20 -7.92 2.75
N ALA A 35 6.10 -8.27 4.03
CA ALA A 35 7.13 -9.01 4.76
C ALA A 35 7.21 -10.49 4.36
N LYS A 36 6.06 -11.12 4.10
CA LYS A 36 5.94 -12.59 3.91
C LYS A 36 5.98 -13.04 2.46
N MET A 37 5.52 -12.19 1.54
CA MET A 37 5.34 -12.59 0.14
C MET A 37 6.66 -12.68 -0.63
N PRO A 38 6.77 -13.60 -1.60
CA PRO A 38 7.92 -13.68 -2.49
C PRO A 38 8.03 -12.39 -3.33
N LYS A 39 9.27 -11.90 -3.48
CA LYS A 39 9.58 -10.70 -4.28
C LYS A 39 9.93 -11.10 -5.71
N PRO A 40 9.60 -10.28 -6.73
CA PRO A 40 8.92 -8.98 -6.64
C PRO A 40 7.40 -9.09 -6.37
N ILE A 41 6.84 -8.10 -5.68
CA ILE A 41 5.41 -8.05 -5.31
C ILE A 41 4.68 -7.06 -6.21
N LEU A 42 3.56 -7.49 -6.78
CA LEU A 42 2.60 -6.60 -7.46
C LEU A 42 1.42 -6.29 -6.53
N ALA A 43 1.32 -5.04 -6.09
CA ALA A 43 0.14 -4.54 -5.40
C ALA A 43 -0.79 -3.86 -6.41
N HIS A 44 -2.06 -4.27 -6.46
CA HIS A 44 -3.02 -3.71 -7.41
C HIS A 44 -4.37 -3.40 -6.75
N CYS A 45 -5.04 -2.38 -7.27
CA CYS A 45 -6.45 -2.09 -6.99
C CYS A 45 -7.10 -1.55 -8.26
N GLY A 46 -8.39 -1.13 -8.20
CA GLY A 46 -9.13 -0.70 -9.39
C GLY A 46 -8.42 0.35 -10.27
N VAL A 47 -7.72 1.32 -9.67
CA VAL A 47 -6.93 2.35 -10.39
C VAL A 47 -5.56 2.61 -9.73
N GLY A 48 -5.04 1.65 -8.96
CA GLY A 48 -3.74 1.74 -8.29
C GLY A 48 -3.67 2.57 -7.00
N LEU A 49 -4.45 3.65 -6.87
CA LEU A 49 -4.32 4.62 -5.76
C LEU A 49 -4.41 4.01 -4.34
N ARG A 50 -5.31 3.05 -4.09
CA ARG A 50 -5.44 2.41 -2.76
C ARG A 50 -4.19 1.60 -2.38
N SER A 51 -3.58 0.94 -3.35
CA SER A 51 -2.36 0.18 -3.15
C SER A 51 -1.18 1.12 -2.85
N ALA A 52 -1.08 2.24 -3.58
CA ALA A 52 -0.07 3.26 -3.34
C ALA A 52 -0.22 3.92 -1.95
N MET A 53 -1.46 4.27 -1.55
CA MET A 53 -1.74 4.81 -0.22
C MET A 53 -1.35 3.82 0.88
N LEU A 54 -1.81 2.57 0.83
CA LEU A 54 -1.46 1.56 1.85
C LEU A 54 0.05 1.32 1.92
N TRP A 55 0.73 1.23 0.78
CA TRP A 55 2.19 1.12 0.73
C TRP A 55 2.86 2.31 1.43
N SER A 56 2.35 3.53 1.24
CA SER A 56 2.90 4.73 1.86
C SER A 56 2.77 4.69 3.38
N PHE A 57 1.61 4.28 3.91
CA PHE A 57 1.44 4.12 5.37
C PHE A 57 2.35 3.04 5.97
N VAL A 58 2.63 1.97 5.23
CA VAL A 58 3.57 0.93 5.70
C VAL A 58 4.99 1.47 5.82
N HIS A 59 5.43 2.35 4.90
CA HIS A 59 6.82 2.80 4.82
C HIS A 59 7.09 4.19 5.39
N VAL A 60 6.06 4.98 5.73
CA VAL A 60 6.22 6.39 6.11
C VAL A 60 7.09 6.59 7.35
N LYS A 61 7.10 5.63 8.28
CA LYS A 61 7.95 5.68 9.48
C LYS A 61 9.43 5.48 9.16
N ASP A 62 9.74 4.76 8.09
CA ASP A 62 11.12 4.46 7.68
C ASP A 62 11.64 5.47 6.65
N MET A 63 10.79 5.90 5.71
CA MET A 63 11.14 6.77 4.58
C MET A 63 10.82 8.25 4.83
N GLY A 64 10.02 8.56 5.84
CA GLY A 64 9.45 9.89 6.04
C GLY A 64 8.28 10.19 5.09
N VAL A 65 7.55 11.26 5.40
CA VAL A 65 6.35 11.68 4.64
C VAL A 65 6.72 12.10 3.22
N ASP A 66 7.75 12.92 3.04
CA ASP A 66 8.18 13.34 1.71
C ASP A 66 8.73 12.16 0.91
N GLY A 67 9.50 11.27 1.54
CA GLY A 67 10.08 10.10 0.87
C GLY A 67 9.03 9.13 0.32
N VAL A 68 7.93 8.88 1.04
CA VAL A 68 6.85 8.04 0.49
C VAL A 68 6.04 8.75 -0.59
N ILE A 69 5.86 10.07 -0.49
CA ILE A 69 5.16 10.86 -1.52
C ILE A 69 5.95 10.85 -2.82
N ASP A 70 7.24 11.19 -2.77
CA ASP A 70 8.13 11.19 -3.93
C ASP A 70 8.14 9.81 -4.60
N ALA A 71 8.26 8.74 -3.81
CA ALA A 71 8.30 7.37 -4.33
C ALA A 71 7.01 6.95 -5.06
N VAL A 72 5.83 7.38 -4.60
CA VAL A 72 4.58 7.07 -5.30
C VAL A 72 4.32 8.01 -6.48
N GLU A 73 4.83 9.24 -6.44
CA GLU A 73 4.76 10.17 -7.57
C GLU A 73 5.61 9.68 -8.74
N ASP A 74 6.81 9.15 -8.47
CA ASP A 74 7.65 8.46 -9.46
C ASP A 74 6.94 7.24 -10.08
N ALA A 75 6.05 6.58 -9.32
CA ALA A 75 5.21 5.49 -9.80
C ALA A 75 3.93 5.97 -10.53
N GLY A 76 3.73 7.29 -10.69
CA GLY A 76 2.59 7.89 -11.38
C GLY A 76 1.34 8.10 -10.53
N TYR A 77 1.46 8.05 -9.20
CA TYR A 77 0.36 8.27 -8.26
C TYR A 77 0.59 9.51 -7.41
N SER A 78 -0.41 10.39 -7.31
CA SER A 78 -0.37 11.53 -6.37
C SER A 78 -1.23 11.22 -5.14
N ILE A 79 -0.60 11.24 -3.96
CA ILE A 79 -1.26 11.04 -2.66
C ILE A 79 -1.20 12.29 -1.78
N GLU A 80 -0.81 13.45 -2.32
CA GLU A 80 -0.64 14.68 -1.54
C GLU A 80 -1.85 15.06 -0.67
N LYS A 81 -3.06 14.73 -1.13
CA LYS A 81 -4.31 14.97 -0.39
C LYS A 81 -4.36 14.27 0.97
N ILE A 82 -3.56 13.23 1.20
CA ILE A 82 -3.52 12.48 2.46
C ILE A 82 -2.26 12.77 3.30
N ARG A 83 -1.43 13.75 2.91
CA ARG A 83 -0.24 14.17 3.67
C ARG A 83 -0.51 14.40 5.17
N PRO A 84 -1.58 15.13 5.59
CA PRO A 84 -1.83 15.32 7.01
C PRO A 84 -2.06 14.01 7.78
N ALA A 85 -2.67 13.01 7.13
CA ALA A 85 -2.88 11.69 7.73
C ALA A 85 -1.57 10.90 7.83
N LEU A 86 -0.67 11.04 6.85
CA LEU A 86 0.67 10.44 6.87
C LEU A 86 1.52 11.04 7.98
N GLU A 87 1.51 12.37 8.14
CA GLU A 87 2.23 13.08 9.21
C GLU A 87 1.74 12.66 10.61
N GLN A 88 0.42 12.58 10.77
CA GLN A 88 -0.19 12.13 12.01
C GLN A 88 0.22 10.68 12.34
N TYR A 89 0.20 9.79 11.35
CA TYR A 89 0.58 8.38 11.54
C TYR A 89 2.08 8.19 11.77
N ALA A 90 2.92 9.00 11.12
CA ALA A 90 4.37 8.97 11.32
C ALA A 90 4.77 9.45 12.73
N SER A 91 3.99 10.36 13.32
CA SER A 91 4.22 10.93 14.64
C SER A 91 3.63 10.11 15.80
N SER A 92 2.82 9.10 15.50
CA SER A 92 2.23 8.17 16.48
C SER A 92 3.09 6.93 16.69
#